data_AF-A0A7J3WUW2-F1
#
_entry.id   AF-A0A7J3WUW2-F1
#
_cell.length_a   1.000
_cell.length_b   1.000
_cell.length_c   1.000
_cell.angle_alpha   90.00
_cell.angle_beta   90.00
_cell.angle_gamma   90.00
#
_symmetry.space_group_name_H-M   'P 1'
#
loop_
_entity.id
_entity.type
_entity.pdbx_description
1 polymer ?
#
loop_
_entity_poly.entity_id
_entity_poly.type
_entity_poly.pdbx_seq_one_letter_code
_entity_poly.pdbx_strand_id
1 'polypeptide(L)'
;SISFLALMVGVLFNFLYDAFGGGKYASSSLPLWLKEIAGIILAFLIIVAYGRKWFRKEEKMENKLYVPDMKCRNCRATIEKALTDAGIEKFSISLEKKTVGFVGDMAIAKKAIKVAGYSVEEK
;
A
#
# COMPACT_ATOMS: atom_id res chain seq x y z
N SER A 1 25.69 -20.98 -11.01
CA SER A 1 25.26 -20.50 -12.34
C SER A 1 23.74 -20.46 -12.37
N ILE A 2 23.15 -19.36 -12.80
CA ILE A 2 21.68 -19.16 -12.85
C ILE A 2 21.02 -20.27 -13.69
N SER A 3 21.73 -20.78 -14.71
CA SER A 3 21.29 -21.88 -15.56
C SER A 3 21.12 -23.21 -14.80
N PHE A 4 21.96 -23.46 -13.79
CA PHE A 4 21.90 -24.68 -12.98
C PHE A 4 20.73 -24.65 -12.01
N LEU A 5 20.42 -23.45 -11.48
CA LEU A 5 19.25 -23.23 -10.64
C LEU A 5 17.95 -23.47 -11.41
N ALA A 6 17.87 -23.00 -12.67
CA ALA A 6 16.71 -23.20 -13.53
C ALA A 6 16.45 -24.70 -13.82
N LEU A 7 17.50 -25.49 -14.04
CA LEU A 7 17.38 -26.94 -14.23
C LEU A 7 16.89 -27.65 -12.97
N MET A 8 17.44 -27.30 -11.80
CA MET A 8 17.02 -27.88 -10.53
C MET A 8 15.58 -27.55 -10.17
N VAL A 9 15.14 -26.31 -10.41
CA VAL A 9 13.75 -25.89 -10.17
C VAL A 9 12.79 -26.63 -11.11
N GLY A 10 13.15 -26.83 -12.38
CA GLY A 10 12.33 -27.58 -13.33
C GLY A 10 12.13 -29.04 -12.91
N VAL A 11 13.20 -29.71 -12.48
CA VAL A 11 13.13 -31.10 -11.98
C VAL A 11 12.32 -31.17 -10.69
N LEU A 12 12.55 -30.24 -9.75
CA LEU A 12 11.81 -30.18 -8.50
C LEU A 12 10.32 -29.93 -8.71
N PHE A 13 9.97 -29.07 -9.68
CA PHE A 13 8.58 -28.76 -10.01
C PHE A 13 7.87 -29.96 -10.65
N ASN A 14 8.55 -30.68 -11.55
CA ASN A 14 8.01 -31.89 -12.17
C ASN A 14 7.79 -32.99 -11.11
N PHE A 15 8.74 -33.15 -10.19
CA PHE A 15 8.61 -34.07 -9.07
C PHE A 15 7.49 -33.68 -8.09
N LEU A 16 7.37 -32.39 -7.77
CA LEU A 16 6.25 -31.89 -6.96
C LEU A 16 4.92 -32.19 -7.64
N TYR A 17 4.84 -31.98 -8.95
CA TYR A 17 3.62 -32.18 -9.72
C TYR A 17 3.14 -33.64 -9.67
N ASP A 18 4.07 -34.58 -9.80
CA ASP A 18 3.76 -36.00 -9.68
C ASP A 18 3.43 -36.40 -8.22
N ALA A 19 4.16 -35.87 -7.24
CA ALA A 19 3.95 -36.15 -5.82
C ALA A 19 2.59 -35.63 -5.30
N PHE A 20 2.11 -34.51 -5.82
CA PHE A 20 0.80 -33.94 -5.49
C PHE A 20 -0.37 -34.56 -6.29
N GLY A 21 -0.12 -35.62 -7.07
CA GLY A 21 -1.18 -36.41 -7.72
C GLY A 21 -1.54 -35.96 -9.13
N GLY A 22 -0.58 -35.41 -9.89
CA GLY A 22 -0.74 -35.01 -11.29
C GLY A 22 -1.25 -36.12 -12.23
N GLY A 23 -1.16 -37.39 -11.84
CA GLY A 23 -1.64 -38.54 -12.62
C GLY A 23 -3.14 -38.85 -12.53
N LYS A 24 -3.92 -38.22 -11.63
CA LYS A 24 -5.35 -38.58 -11.42
C LYS A 24 -6.38 -37.54 -11.90
N TYR A 25 -5.94 -36.42 -12.49
CA TYR A 25 -6.82 -35.37 -13.01
C TYR A 25 -6.96 -35.41 -14.54
N ALA A 26 -7.00 -36.61 -15.10
CA ALA A 26 -7.25 -36.85 -16.52
C ALA A 26 -8.48 -37.74 -16.68
N SER A 27 -9.70 -37.23 -16.41
CA SER A 27 -10.94 -37.74 -17.04
C SER A 27 -12.20 -36.97 -16.58
N SER A 28 -12.29 -35.73 -17.04
CA SER A 28 -13.55 -35.15 -17.53
C SER A 28 -13.13 -33.82 -18.13
N SER A 29 -13.26 -33.74 -19.44
CA SER A 29 -12.85 -32.64 -20.30
C SER A 29 -13.40 -31.30 -19.80
N LEU A 30 -12.66 -30.65 -18.88
CA LEU A 30 -12.84 -29.25 -18.64
C LEU A 30 -12.52 -28.54 -19.96
N PRO A 31 -13.44 -27.70 -20.48
CA PRO A 31 -13.19 -27.00 -21.73
C PRO A 31 -11.89 -26.23 -21.61
N LEU A 32 -11.04 -26.33 -22.63
CA LEU A 32 -9.66 -25.79 -22.64
C LEU A 32 -9.60 -24.31 -22.21
N TRP A 33 -10.67 -23.57 -22.46
CA TRP A 33 -10.79 -22.15 -22.12
C TRP A 33 -10.94 -21.91 -20.61
N LEU A 34 -11.55 -22.84 -19.86
CA LEU A 34 -11.75 -22.71 -18.42
C LEU A 34 -10.42 -22.82 -17.65
N LYS A 35 -9.49 -23.64 -18.15
CA LYS A 35 -8.15 -23.79 -17.57
C LYS A 35 -7.33 -22.50 -17.73
N GLU A 36 -7.39 -21.89 -18.91
CA GLU A 36 -6.72 -20.62 -19.19
C GLU A 36 -7.33 -19.48 -18.37
N ILE A 37 -8.66 -19.41 -18.30
CA ILE A 37 -9.37 -18.38 -17.52
C ILE A 37 -9.08 -18.53 -16.03
N ALA A 38 -9.05 -19.75 -15.48
CA ALA A 38 -8.73 -19.96 -14.07
C ALA A 38 -7.31 -19.50 -13.72
N GLY A 39 -6.34 -19.74 -14.61
CA GLY A 39 -4.97 -19.24 -14.45
C GLY A 39 -4.90 -17.71 -14.48
N ILE A 40 -5.58 -17.08 -15.44
CA ILE A 40 -5.64 -15.62 -15.58
C ILE A 40 -6.33 -14.98 -14.36
N ILE A 41 -7.43 -15.55 -13.89
CA ILE A 41 -8.16 -15.08 -12.71
C ILE A 41 -7.25 -15.18 -11.47
N LEU A 42 -6.57 -16.31 -11.27
CA LEU A 42 -5.67 -16.49 -10.13
C LEU A 42 -4.50 -15.48 -10.19
N ALA A 43 -3.88 -15.32 -11.36
CA ALA A 43 -2.81 -14.34 -11.55
C ALA A 43 -3.29 -12.91 -11.29
N PHE A 44 -4.47 -12.54 -11.79
CA PHE A 44 -5.09 -11.24 -11.53
C PHE A 44 -5.36 -11.02 -10.04
N LEU A 45 -5.91 -12.02 -9.34
CA LEU A 45 -6.16 -11.94 -7.89
C LEU A 45 -4.86 -11.77 -7.10
N ILE A 46 -3.78 -12.47 -7.48
CA ILE A 46 -2.46 -12.32 -6.85
C ILE A 46 -1.89 -10.92 -7.11
N ILE A 47 -1.97 -10.42 -8.35
CA ILE A 47 -1.52 -9.06 -8.71
C ILE A 47 -2.29 -8.01 -7.90
N VAL A 48 -3.60 -8.13 -7.77
CA VAL A 48 -4.44 -7.21 -6.99
C VAL A 48 -4.14 -7.32 -5.48
N ALA A 49 -3.91 -8.52 -4.97
CA ALA A 49 -3.59 -8.74 -3.55
C ALA A 49 -2.21 -8.15 -3.18
N TYR A 50 -1.18 -8.39 -4.00
CA TYR A 50 0.16 -7.85 -3.79
C TYR A 50 0.25 -6.36 -4.13
N GLY A 51 -0.41 -5.91 -5.19
CA GLY A 51 -0.44 -4.50 -5.62
C GLY A 51 -1.08 -3.59 -4.57
N ARG A 52 -2.17 -4.02 -3.92
CA ARG A 52 -2.79 -3.26 -2.82
C ARG A 52 -1.84 -2.99 -1.65
N LYS A 53 -0.87 -3.88 -1.38
CA LYS A 53 0.14 -3.67 -0.34
C LYS A 53 1.16 -2.58 -0.73
N TRP A 54 1.45 -2.45 -2.02
CA TRP A 54 2.42 -1.49 -2.55
C TRP A 54 1.83 -0.09 -2.70
N PHE A 55 0.58 0.03 -3.18
CA PHE A 55 -0.06 1.34 -3.42
C PHE A 55 -0.53 2.07 -2.16
N ARG A 56 -0.38 1.49 -0.97
CA ARG A 56 -0.86 2.10 0.29
C ARG A 56 0.08 3.14 0.90
N LYS A 57 1.19 3.46 0.24
CA LYS A 57 2.23 4.31 0.83
C LYS A 57 2.68 5.33 -0.22
N GLU A 58 2.40 6.59 0.10
CA GLU A 58 2.75 7.81 -0.63
C GLU A 58 1.71 8.31 -1.64
N GLU A 59 0.58 8.77 -1.10
CA GLU A 59 -0.05 9.95 -1.71
C GLU A 59 0.96 11.10 -1.67
N LYS A 60 1.31 11.63 -2.84
CA LYS A 60 2.17 12.82 -2.96
C LYS A 60 1.45 13.98 -2.29
N MET A 61 1.88 14.29 -1.06
CA MET A 61 1.46 15.49 -0.36
C MET A 61 2.13 16.68 -1.03
N GLU A 62 1.32 17.50 -1.71
CA GLU A 62 1.77 18.65 -2.49
C GLU A 62 2.41 19.72 -1.60
N ASN A 63 1.87 19.89 -0.38
CA ASN A 63 2.34 20.85 0.59
C ASN A 63 2.80 20.16 1.88
N LYS A 64 3.83 20.72 2.52
CA LYS A 64 4.40 20.22 3.79
C LYS A 64 4.55 21.38 4.77
N LEU A 65 4.11 21.17 6.01
CA LEU A 65 4.28 22.11 7.11
C LEU A 65 5.05 21.44 8.25
N TYR A 66 5.99 22.17 8.85
CA TYR A 66 6.76 21.69 9.99
C TYR A 66 6.07 22.11 11.29
N VAL A 67 5.86 21.14 12.19
CA VAL A 67 5.14 21.31 13.46
C VAL A 67 6.02 20.78 14.60
N PRO A 68 6.92 21.61 15.18
CA PRO A 68 7.92 21.17 16.14
C PRO A 68 7.35 20.61 17.46
N ASP A 69 6.14 21.06 17.82
CA ASP A 69 5.39 20.72 19.03
C ASP A 69 4.75 19.32 18.97
N MET A 70 4.87 18.65 17.84
CA MET A 70 4.24 17.36 17.61
C MET A 70 5.07 16.20 18.16
N LYS A 71 4.90 15.87 19.45
CA LYS A 71 5.66 14.81 20.13
C LYS A 71 4.85 13.57 20.49
N CYS A 72 3.51 13.63 20.44
CA CYS A 72 2.65 12.61 21.04
C CYS A 72 1.61 12.04 20.07
N ARG A 73 1.17 10.78 20.30
CA ARG A 73 0.10 10.16 19.49
C ARG A 73 -1.22 10.91 19.58
N ASN A 74 -1.54 11.48 20.74
CA ASN A 74 -2.75 12.29 20.92
C ASN A 74 -2.67 13.64 20.16
N CYS A 75 -1.46 14.17 20.03
CA CYS A 75 -1.17 15.38 19.27
C CYS A 75 -1.46 15.14 17.78
N ARG A 76 -1.10 13.95 17.30
CA ARG A 76 -1.48 13.50 15.96
C ARG A 76 -2.98 13.43 15.75
N ALA A 77 -3.70 12.76 16.65
CA ALA A 77 -5.14 12.63 16.53
C ALA A 77 -5.86 14.00 16.56
N THR A 78 -5.34 14.95 17.33
CA THR A 78 -5.91 16.31 17.42
C THR A 78 -5.71 17.09 16.12
N ILE A 79 -4.50 17.05 15.55
CA ILE A 79 -4.19 17.70 14.26
C ILE A 79 -4.98 17.03 13.12
N GLU A 80 -5.07 15.70 13.12
CA GLU A 80 -5.85 14.91 12.16
C GLU A 80 -7.32 15.31 12.16
N LYS A 81 -7.94 15.46 13.35
CA LYS A 81 -9.30 15.97 13.47
C LYS A 81 -9.43 17.41 12.96
N ALA A 82 -8.53 18.31 13.38
CA ALA A 82 -8.58 19.70 12.97
C ALA A 82 -8.45 19.88 11.45
N LEU A 83 -7.61 19.07 10.78
CA LEU A 83 -7.47 19.08 9.31
C LEU A 83 -8.71 18.51 8.62
N THR A 84 -9.30 17.45 9.19
CA THR A 84 -10.53 16.84 8.67
C THR A 84 -11.71 17.82 8.79
N ASP A 85 -11.86 18.48 9.94
CA ASP A 85 -12.89 19.50 10.19
C ASP A 85 -12.71 20.72 9.28
N ALA A 86 -11.47 21.02 8.88
CA ALA A 86 -11.15 22.06 7.91
C ALA A 86 -11.38 21.65 6.44
N GLY A 87 -11.85 20.41 6.19
CA GLY A 87 -12.19 19.90 4.86
C GLY A 87 -11.02 19.33 4.06
N ILE A 88 -9.89 19.00 4.71
CA ILE A 88 -8.73 18.40 4.04
C ILE A 88 -8.86 16.88 4.13
N GLU A 89 -9.24 16.24 3.02
CA GLU A 89 -9.45 14.79 2.97
C GLU A 89 -8.14 13.98 2.88
N LYS A 90 -7.08 14.59 2.33
CA LYS A 90 -5.79 13.94 2.09
C LYS A 90 -4.67 14.60 2.88
N PHE A 91 -4.27 13.96 3.98
CA PHE A 91 -3.15 14.39 4.81
C PHE A 91 -2.32 13.21 5.30
N SER A 92 -1.02 13.44 5.52
CA SER A 92 -0.07 12.48 6.08
C SER A 92 0.71 13.18 7.17
N ILE A 93 0.64 12.60 8.36
CA ILE A 93 1.27 13.18 9.54
C ILE A 93 2.41 12.28 9.99
N SER A 94 3.63 12.82 9.96
CA SER A 94 4.85 12.10 10.34
C SER A 94 5.41 12.64 11.66
N LEU A 95 5.28 11.86 12.74
CA LEU A 95 5.83 12.19 14.05
C LEU A 95 7.36 12.21 14.07
N GLU A 96 8.00 11.31 13.32
CA GLU A 96 9.47 11.22 13.24
C GLU A 96 10.09 12.47 12.62
N LYS A 97 9.48 12.95 11.52
CA LYS A 97 9.92 14.14 10.79
C LYS A 97 9.29 15.43 11.30
N LYS A 98 8.33 15.32 12.23
CA LYS A 98 7.48 16.41 12.73
C LYS A 98 6.87 17.24 11.59
N THR A 99 6.44 16.54 10.54
CA THR A 99 5.93 17.16 9.32
C THR A 99 4.51 16.71 9.07
N VAL A 100 3.66 17.66 8.68
CA VAL A 100 2.30 17.43 8.22
C VAL A 100 2.29 17.71 6.72
N GLY A 101 2.12 16.66 5.94
CA GLY A 101 1.85 16.75 4.51
C GLY A 101 0.35 16.80 4.26
N PHE A 102 -0.11 17.59 3.31
CA PHE A 102 -1.50 17.63 2.88
C PHE A 102 -1.60 18.00 1.40
N VAL A 103 -2.77 17.71 0.82
CA VAL A 103 -3.17 18.19 -0.51
C VAL A 103 -4.28 19.20 -0.30
N GLY A 104 -4.08 20.43 -0.78
CA GLY A 104 -5.02 21.54 -0.60
C GLY A 104 -4.35 22.85 -0.18
N ASP A 105 -5.16 23.80 0.28
CA ASP A 105 -4.74 25.18 0.58
C ASP A 105 -3.91 25.27 1.88
N MET A 106 -2.70 25.84 1.77
CA MET A 106 -1.80 26.05 2.90
C MET A 106 -2.36 26.98 3.97
N ALA A 107 -3.14 27.99 3.59
CA ALA A 107 -3.69 28.97 4.53
C ALA A 107 -4.73 28.32 5.46
N ILE A 108 -5.54 27.42 4.93
CA ILE A 108 -6.56 26.68 5.68
C ILE A 108 -5.89 25.71 6.65
N ALA A 109 -4.92 24.92 6.17
CA ALA A 109 -4.16 23.99 7.00
C ALA A 109 -3.44 24.69 8.16
N LYS A 110 -2.77 25.83 7.88
CA LYS A 110 -2.06 26.60 8.91
C LYS A 110 -3.00 27.17 9.97
N LYS A 111 -4.17 27.68 9.56
CA LYS A 111 -5.21 28.16 10.51
C LYS A 111 -5.73 27.03 11.38
N ALA A 112 -6.07 25.88 10.78
CA ALA A 112 -6.56 24.72 11.51
C ALA A 112 -5.56 24.23 12.58
N ILE A 113 -4.28 24.15 12.22
CA ILE A 113 -3.23 23.71 13.14
C ILE A 113 -3.01 24.73 14.28
N LYS A 114 -3.10 26.03 13.99
CA LYS A 114 -3.04 27.08 15.02
C LYS A 114 -4.24 27.05 15.96
N VAL A 115 -5.45 26.83 15.44
CA VAL A 115 -6.67 26.69 16.26
C VAL A 115 -6.57 25.48 17.18
N ALA A 116 -5.91 24.41 16.72
CA ALA A 116 -5.60 23.23 17.54
C ALA A 116 -4.49 23.48 18.59
N GLY A 117 -3.90 24.67 18.65
CA GLY A 117 -2.91 25.06 19.67
C GLY A 117 -1.46 24.71 19.33
N TYR A 118 -1.14 24.45 18.06
CA TYR A 118 0.20 24.07 17.63
C TYR A 118 0.90 25.18 16.82
N SER A 119 2.21 25.31 17.03
CA SER A 119 3.05 26.23 16.26
C SER A 119 3.39 25.62 14.90
N VAL A 120 3.32 26.43 13.84
CA VAL A 120 3.63 26.02 12.47
C VAL A 120 4.79 26.86 11.95
N GLU A 121 5.85 26.20 11.51
CA GLU A 121 6.99 26.82 10.84
C GLU A 121 6.95 26.44 9.35
N GLU A 122 7.19 27.42 8.50
CA GLU A 122 7.44 27.22 7.07
C GLU A 122 8.93 26.95 6.90
N LYS A 123 9.28 25.81 6.30
CA LYS A 123 10.67 25.41 6.07
C LYS A 123 10.84 24.87 4.66
#